data_AF-A0A396KLP3-F1
#
_entry.id   AF-A0A396KLP3-F1
#
_cell.length_a   1.000
_cell.length_b   1.000
_cell.length_c   1.000
_cell.angle_alpha   90.00
_cell.angle_beta   90.00
_cell.angle_gamma   90.00
#
_symmetry.space_group_name_H-M   'P 1'
#
loop_
_entity.id
_entity.type
_entity.pdbx_description
1 polymer ?
#
loop_
_entity_poly.entity_id
_entity_poly.type
_entity_poly.pdbx_seq_one_letter_code
_entity_poly.pdbx_strand_id
1 'polypeptide(L)' 'MAVIKAVSSKAGIGQALDYVTKEEKTEDKLVSGLHCEPDTVKDEMQATKELWEKTGGRTYKHFVQSYHKDEKITPEQAH' A
#
# COMPACT_ATOMS: atom_id res chain seq x y z
N MET A 1 -20.29 6.09 -3.01
CA MET A 1 -19.52 5.20 -3.91
C MET A 1 -18.06 5.60 -3.81
N ALA A 2 -17.17 4.63 -3.56
CA ALA A 2 -15.75 4.91 -3.46
C ALA A 2 -15.16 5.33 -4.81
N VAL A 3 -14.27 6.33 -4.79
CA VAL A 3 -13.50 6.74 -5.97
C VAL A 3 -12.10 6.14 -5.84
N ILE A 4 -11.70 5.35 -6.83
CA ILE A 4 -10.36 4.73 -6.88
C ILE A 4 -9.50 5.53 -7.86
N LYS A 5 -8.32 5.96 -7.40
CA LYS A 5 -7.34 6.67 -8.23
C LYS A 5 -6.00 5.97 -8.19
N ALA A 6 -5.40 5.79 -9.37
CA ALA A 6 -4.01 5.39 -9.48
C ALA A 6 -3.11 6.59 -9.18
N VAL A 7 -2.24 6.46 -8.19
CA VAL A 7 -1.29 7.50 -7.79
C VAL A 7 0.07 7.21 -8.41
N SER A 8 0.57 8.17 -9.17
CA SER A 8 1.93 8.17 -9.69
C SER A 8 2.90 8.67 -8.61
N SER A 9 3.20 7.83 -7.63
CA SER A 9 4.25 8.13 -6.67
C SER A 9 5.62 7.99 -7.34
N LYS A 10 6.47 9.01 -7.19
CA LYS A 10 7.90 8.93 -7.54
C LYS A 10 8.76 8.35 -6.40
N ALA A 11 8.16 8.13 -5.24
CA ALA A 11 8.86 7.62 -4.06
C ALA A 11 9.19 6.13 -4.20
N GLY A 12 10.24 5.67 -3.53
CA GLY A 12 10.50 4.23 -3.38
C GLY A 12 9.38 3.54 -2.58
N ILE A 13 9.27 2.22 -2.70
CA ILE A 13 8.25 1.46 -1.96
C ILE A 13 8.38 1.65 -0.44
N GLY A 14 9.61 1.67 0.10
CA GLY A 14 9.85 1.91 1.53
C GLY A 14 9.28 3.25 1.99
N GLN A 15 9.61 4.33 1.28
CA GLN A 15 9.07 5.66 1.61
C GLN A 15 7.54 5.74 1.50
N ALA A 16 6.95 4.99 0.57
CA ALA A 16 5.50 4.93 0.44
C ALA A 16 4.87 4.20 1.64
N LEU A 17 5.43 3.05 2.05
CA LEU A 17 5.03 2.30 3.23
C LEU A 17 5.17 3.18 4.48
N ASP A 18 6.35 3.73 4.73
CA ASP A 18 6.65 4.61 5.88
C ASP A 18 5.66 5.78 5.99
N TYR A 19 5.15 6.28 4.87
CA TYR A 19 4.18 7.38 4.86
C TYR A 19 2.76 6.91 5.18
N VAL A 20 2.31 5.77 4.62
CA VAL A 20 0.94 5.30 4.80
C VAL A 20 0.74 4.57 6.14
N THR A 21 1.79 3.98 6.70
CA THR A 21 1.77 3.26 7.99
C THR A 21 2.05 4.15 9.20
N LYS A 22 2.14 5.47 9.02
CA LYS A 22 2.30 6.38 10.16
C LYS A 22 1.16 6.23 11.16
N GLU A 23 1.50 6.19 12.45
CA GLU A 23 0.53 6.10 13.56
C GLU A 23 -0.52 7.23 13.54
N GLU A 24 -0.18 8.41 13.00
CA GLU A 24 -1.12 9.53 12.86
C GLU A 24 -2.17 9.33 11.75
N LYS A 25 -2.00 8.32 10.89
CA LYS A 25 -2.82 8.06 9.69
C LYS A 25 -3.55 6.72 9.71
N THR A 26 -2.97 5.71 10.35
CA THR A 26 -3.53 4.37 10.39
C THR A 26 -3.28 3.71 11.74
N GLU A 27 -4.06 2.67 12.01
CA GLU A 27 -3.84 1.75 13.12
C GLU A 27 -3.30 0.44 12.55
N ASP A 28 -2.48 -0.30 13.31
CA ASP A 28 -1.87 -1.57 12.87
C ASP A 28 -2.92 -2.59 12.39
N LYS A 29 -4.11 -2.58 13.01
CA LYS A 29 -5.23 -3.47 12.64
C LYS A 29 -5.78 -3.23 11.22
N LEU A 30 -5.46 -2.09 10.60
CA LEU A 30 -5.87 -1.69 9.25
C LEU A 30 -4.70 -1.80 8.25
N VAL A 31 -3.65 -2.53 8.61
CA VAL A 31 -2.52 -2.84 7.74
C VAL A 31 -2.53 -4.35 7.50
N SER A 32 -2.71 -4.75 6.24
CA SER A 32 -2.74 -6.16 5.86
C SER A 32 -2.00 -6.39 4.55
N GLY A 33 -1.48 -7.61 4.40
CA GLY A 33 -0.73 -8.06 3.25
C GLY A 33 -1.44 -9.21 2.55
N LEU A 34 -1.41 -9.21 1.22
CA LEU A 34 -1.91 -10.32 0.41
C LEU A 34 -0.72 -11.05 -0.21
N HIS A 35 -0.49 -12.30 0.20
CA HIS A 35 0.66 -13.12 -0.20
C HIS A 35 2.03 -12.53 0.17
N CYS A 36 2.05 -11.63 1.14
CA CYS A 36 3.24 -11.04 1.74
C CYS A 36 2.88 -10.57 3.15
N GLU A 37 3.89 -10.38 4.00
CA GLU A 37 3.72 -9.77 5.31
C GLU A 37 3.94 -8.25 5.20
N PRO A 38 3.05 -7.40 5.74
CA PRO A 38 3.20 -5.95 5.66
C PRO A 38 4.55 -5.41 6.13
N ASP A 39 5.10 -6.01 7.18
CA ASP A 39 6.36 -5.60 7.79
C ASP A 39 7.57 -5.93 6.90
N THR A 40 7.51 -7.02 6.13
CA THR A 40 8.62 -7.50 5.29
C THR A 40 8.36 -7.35 3.79
N VAL A 41 7.22 -6.77 3.39
CA VAL A 41 6.77 -6.69 2.00
C VAL A 41 7.80 -6.06 1.05
N LYS A 42 8.55 -5.06 1.53
CA LYS A 42 9.61 -4.42 0.75
C LYS A 42 10.68 -5.44 0.34
N ASP A 43 11.10 -6.27 1.29
CA ASP A 43 12.17 -7.24 1.09
C ASP A 43 11.65 -8.45 0.30
N GLU A 44 10.43 -8.90 0.55
CA GLU A 44 9.78 -9.99 -0.21
C GLU A 44 9.59 -9.63 -1.69
N MET A 45 9.13 -8.40 -1.97
CA MET A 45 8.99 -7.92 -3.35
C MET A 45 10.34 -7.78 -4.05
N GLN A 46 11.37 -7.31 -3.33
CA GLN A 46 12.72 -7.21 -3.87
C GLN A 46 13.32 -8.60 -4.14
N ALA A 47 13.19 -9.54 -3.21
CA ALA A 47 13.63 -10.93 -3.39
C ALA A 47 12.93 -11.60 -4.58
N THR A 48 11.63 -11.32 -4.77
CA THR A 48 10.90 -11.78 -5.97
C THR A 48 11.52 -11.20 -7.24
N LYS A 49 11.83 -9.91 -7.29
CA LYS A 49 12.48 -9.31 -8.48
C LYS A 49 13.84 -9.95 -8.76
N GLU A 50 14.62 -10.25 -7.74
CA GLU A 50 15.93 -10.89 -7.86
C GLU A 50 15.82 -12.32 -8.37
N LEU A 51 14.89 -13.12 -7.82
CA LEU A 51 14.63 -14.50 -8.23
C LEU A 51 14.31 -14.62 -9.73
N TRP A 52 13.63 -13.63 -10.29
CA TRP A 52 13.23 -13.61 -11.70
C TRP A 52 14.15 -12.74 -12.58
N GLU A 53 15.27 -12.25 -12.06
CA GLU A 53 16.22 -11.36 -12.75
C GLU A 53 15.56 -10.06 -13.30
N LYS A 54 14.51 -9.60 -12.64
CA LYS A 54 13.71 -8.42 -12.99
C LYS A 54 13.96 -7.25 -12.04
N THR A 55 15.21 -6.94 -11.73
CA THR A 55 15.58 -5.92 -10.74
C THR A 55 15.25 -4.47 -11.19
N GLY A 56 15.10 -4.23 -12.50
CA GLY A 56 14.70 -2.94 -13.06
C GLY A 56 13.23 -2.56 -12.88
N GLY A 57 12.82 -1.41 -13.42
CA GLY A 57 11.42 -0.98 -13.45
C GLY A 57 10.81 -0.64 -12.08
N ARG A 58 9.47 -0.52 -12.05
CA ARG A 58 8.71 -0.17 -10.84
C ARG A 58 8.45 -1.40 -9.98
N THR A 59 8.64 -1.27 -8.67
CA THR A 59 8.37 -2.34 -7.70
C THR A 59 6.89 -2.36 -7.26
N TYR A 60 6.17 -1.24 -7.34
CA TYR A 60 4.78 -1.14 -6.88
C TYR A 60 3.92 -0.23 -7.77
N LYS A 61 2.60 -0.37 -7.62
CA LYS A 61 1.58 0.59 -8.05
C LYS A 61 0.80 1.02 -6.82
N HIS A 62 0.55 2.32 -6.69
CA HIS A 62 -0.19 2.87 -5.56
C HIS A 62 -1.61 3.24 -6.01
N PHE A 63 -2.61 2.72 -5.31
CA PHE A 63 -4.00 3.08 -5.50
C PHE A 63 -4.54 3.69 -4.21
N VAL A 64 -5.33 4.76 -4.34
CA VAL A 64 -6.03 5.38 -3.23
C VAL A 64 -7.52 5.23 -3.45
N GLN A 65 -8.20 4.69 -2.46
CA GLN A 65 -9.66 4.60 -2.39
C GLN A 65 -10.16 5.70 -1.46
N SER A 66 -11.03 6.57 -1.97
CA SER A 66 -11.58 7.70 -1.21
C SER A 66 -13.10 7.63 -1.16
N TYR A 67 -13.66 7.96 0.00
CA TYR A 67 -15.09 7.98 0.25
C TYR A 67 -15.60 9.41 0.41
N HIS A 68 -16.87 9.65 0.06
CA HIS A 68 -17.48 10.94 0.31
C HIS A 68 -17.71 11.14 1.82
N LYS A 69 -17.61 12.38 2.31
CA LYS A 69 -17.79 12.68 3.76
C LYS A 69 -19.15 12.26 4.32
N ASP A 70 -20.17 12.20 3.47
CA ASP A 70 -21.54 11.82 3.86
C ASP A 70 -21.77 10.30 3.76
N GLU A 71 -20.76 9.55 3.31
CA GLU A 71 -20.82 8.10 3.20
C GLU A 71 -20.63 7.46 4.59
N LYS A 72 -21.63 6.69 5.02
CA LYS A 72 -21.62 6.01 6.32
C LYS A 72 -20.90 4.67 6.22
N ILE A 73 -19.57 4.71 6.14
CA ILE A 73 -18.70 3.53 6.13
C ILE A 73 -17.69 3.62 7.26
N THR A 74 -17.39 2.49 7.89
CA THR A 74 -16.35 2.37 8.91
C THR A 74 -14.99 2.03 8.27
N PRO A 75 -13.86 2.39 8.91
CA PRO A 75 -12.53 1.99 8.42
C PRO A 75 -12.41 0.47 8.21
N GLU A 76 -12.98 -0.33 9.10
CA GLU A 76 -12.96 -1.79 9.03
C GLU A 76 -13.77 -2.36 7.85
N GLN A 77 -14.80 -1.66 7.39
CA GLN A 77 -15.55 -2.03 6.18
C GLN A 77 -14.84 -1.58 4.89
N ALA A 78 -13.97 -0.58 4.99
CA ALA A 78 -13.22 -0.03 3.86
C ALA A 78 -11.90 -0.76 3.61
N HIS A 79 -11.34 -1.38 4.65
CA HIS A 79 -10.14 -2.20 4.63
C HIS A 79 -10.38 -3.53 3.91
#